data_AF-A0A843JGA5-F1
#
_entry.id   AF-A0A843JGA5-F1
#
_cell.length_a   1.000
_cell.length_b   1.000
_cell.length_c   1.000
_cell.angle_alpha   90.00
_cell.angle_beta   90.00
_cell.angle_gamma   90.00
#
_symmetry.space_group_name_H-M   'P 1'
#
loop_
_entity.id
_entity.type
_entity.pdbx_description
1 polymer ?
#
loop_
_entity_poly.entity_id
_entity_poly.type
_entity_poly.pdbx_seq_one_letter_code
_entity_poly.pdbx_strand_id
1 'polypeptide(L)'
;MVYYTGKTSGENPIRLVAFINTVKKNPNQPDIQVYEQAEKGKEKTQVASLWENKSKAGKAYLGGEDNEKQKLVGFFNDKTQNGKYPAIRVYYSESK
;
A
#
# COMPACT_ATOMS: atom_id res chain seq x y z
N MET A 1 5.35 -11.83 -3.65
CA MET A 1 5.12 -11.17 -4.95
C MET A 1 4.84 -9.69 -4.67
N VAL A 2 5.60 -8.79 -5.31
CA VAL A 2 5.56 -7.33 -5.10
C VAL A 2 4.46 -6.73 -5.97
N TYR A 3 3.51 -5.99 -5.39
CA TYR A 3 2.32 -5.49 -6.11
C TYR A 3 2.32 -3.98 -6.39
N TYR A 4 3.42 -3.25 -6.11
CA TYR A 4 3.54 -1.83 -6.46
C TYR A 4 4.97 -1.27 -6.48
N THR A 5 5.12 -0.12 -7.16
CA THR A 5 6.28 0.78 -7.19
C THR A 5 5.79 2.24 -7.13
N GLY A 6 5.60 2.77 -5.93
CA GLY A 6 5.30 4.21 -5.73
C GLY A 6 6.57 5.02 -5.58
N LYS A 7 6.50 6.34 -5.72
CA LYS A 7 7.57 7.27 -5.32
C LYS A 7 6.97 8.27 -4.34
N THR A 8 7.64 8.54 -3.21
CA THR A 8 7.30 9.70 -2.38
C THR A 8 7.57 10.99 -3.16
N SER A 9 6.75 12.02 -2.93
CA SER A 9 7.01 13.36 -3.48
C SER A 9 8.09 14.04 -2.64
N GLY A 10 9.33 14.04 -3.13
CA GLY A 10 10.48 14.67 -2.48
C GLY A 10 11.72 14.64 -3.37
N GLU A 11 12.77 15.38 -2.97
CA GLU A 11 14.06 15.43 -3.69
C GLU A 11 14.69 14.03 -3.87
N ASN A 12 14.40 13.10 -2.95
CA ASN A 12 14.79 11.70 -3.01
C ASN A 12 13.55 10.80 -2.98
N PRO A 13 12.97 10.42 -4.15
CA PRO A 13 11.76 9.61 -4.19
C PRO A 13 12.01 8.22 -3.63
N ILE A 14 11.41 7.91 -2.48
CA ILE A 14 11.47 6.59 -1.85
C ILE A 14 10.52 5.66 -2.58
N ARG A 15 11.01 4.49 -2.99
CA ARG A 15 10.17 3.50 -3.64
C ARG A 15 9.39 2.71 -2.59
N LEU A 16 8.07 2.72 -2.71
CA LEU A 16 7.19 1.90 -1.87
C LEU A 16 6.78 0.63 -2.60
N VAL A 17 6.83 -0.48 -1.88
CA VAL A 17 6.48 -1.83 -2.33
C VAL A 17 5.40 -2.38 -1.42
N ALA A 18 4.26 -2.74 -2.00
CA ALA A 18 3.12 -3.29 -1.26
C ALA A 18 2.99 -4.80 -1.50
N PHE A 19 2.71 -5.56 -0.45
CA PHE A 19 2.42 -7.00 -0.48
C PHE A 19 1.00 -7.26 0.03
N ILE A 20 0.18 -7.91 -0.79
CA ILE A 20 -1.16 -8.34 -0.41
C ILE A 20 -1.05 -9.63 0.41
N ASN A 21 -1.71 -9.66 1.57
CA ASN A 21 -1.89 -10.86 2.36
C ASN A 21 -3.06 -11.68 1.80
N THR A 22 -2.79 -12.53 0.81
CA THR A 22 -3.81 -13.35 0.13
C THR A 22 -4.38 -14.48 0.99
N VAL A 23 -3.75 -14.78 2.13
CA VAL A 23 -4.19 -15.81 3.07
C VAL A 23 -4.24 -15.20 4.48
N LYS A 24 -5.26 -14.38 4.74
CA LYS A 24 -5.55 -13.92 6.10
C LYS A 24 -5.96 -15.12 6.95
N LYS A 25 -5.08 -15.52 7.87
CA LYS A 25 -5.38 -16.57 8.86
C LYS A 25 -5.99 -15.99 10.15
N ASN A 26 -5.91 -14.67 10.31
CA ASN A 26 -6.41 -13.95 11.47
C ASN A 26 -7.08 -12.64 11.00
N PRO A 27 -8.30 -12.30 11.47
CA PRO A 27 -8.97 -11.05 11.14
C PRO A 27 -8.17 -9.79 11.51
N ASN A 28 -7.26 -9.88 12.48
CA ASN A 28 -6.40 -8.79 12.92
C ASN A 28 -5.15 -8.60 12.04
N GLN A 29 -4.94 -9.44 11.03
CA GLN A 29 -3.85 -9.23 10.07
C GLN A 29 -4.21 -8.11 9.09
N PRO A 30 -3.25 -7.26 8.70
CA PRO A 30 -3.49 -6.25 7.67
C PRO A 30 -3.72 -6.91 6.32
N ASP A 31 -4.52 -6.26 5.47
CA ASP A 31 -4.73 -6.69 4.08
C ASP A 31 -3.46 -6.53 3.26
N ILE A 32 -2.69 -5.48 3.58
CA ILE A 32 -1.46 -5.14 2.87
C ILE A 32 -0.39 -4.70 3.83
N GLN A 33 0.85 -5.12 3.57
CA GLN A 33 2.04 -4.57 4.19
C GLN A 33 2.83 -3.76 3.16
N VAL A 34 3.26 -2.57 3.55
CA VAL A 34 4.03 -1.65 2.71
C VAL A 34 5.45 -1.55 3.23
N TYR A 35 6.41 -1.64 2.33
CA TYR A 35 7.84 -1.62 2.62
C TYR A 35 8.53 -0.54 1.78
N GLU A 36 9.59 0.03 2.33
CA GLU A 36 10.52 0.84 1.57
C GLU A 36 11.52 -0.01 0.82
N GLN A 37 11.78 0.38 -0.43
CA GLN A 37 12.76 -0.22 -1.31
C GLN A 37 13.77 0.83 -1.74
N ALA A 38 14.89 0.91 -1.05
CA ALA A 38 15.99 1.82 -1.41
C ALA A 38 16.73 1.36 -2.69
N GLU A 39 16.84 0.04 -2.89
CA GLU A 39 17.42 -0.57 -4.09
C GLU A 39 16.49 -1.67 -4.61
N LYS A 40 16.37 -1.82 -5.93
CA LYS A 40 15.52 -2.87 -6.53
C LYS A 40 15.93 -4.24 -5.99
N GLY A 41 15.02 -4.93 -5.30
CA GLY A 41 15.25 -6.25 -4.71
C GLY A 41 15.81 -6.26 -3.28
N LYS A 42 16.04 -5.09 -2.66
CA LYS A 42 16.37 -4.97 -1.23
C LYS A 42 15.31 -4.16 -0.52
N GLU A 43 14.32 -4.83 0.04
CA GLU A 43 13.38 -4.25 0.99
C GLU A 43 14.13 -3.97 2.30
N LYS A 44 13.97 -2.77 2.87
CA LYS A 44 14.68 -2.37 4.08
C LYS A 44 13.83 -2.47 5.33
N THR A 45 12.63 -1.89 5.29
CA THR A 45 11.81 -1.70 6.49
C THR A 45 10.32 -1.71 6.12
N GLN A 46 9.49 -2.38 6.92
CA GLN A 46 8.04 -2.22 6.83
C GLN A 46 7.68 -0.82 7.35
N VAL A 47 7.01 -0.04 6.53
CA VAL A 47 6.65 1.35 6.87
C VAL A 47 5.18 1.54 7.14
N ALA A 48 4.31 0.68 6.61
CA ALA A 48 2.88 0.77 6.90
C ALA A 48 2.18 -0.59 6.83
N SER A 49 1.05 -0.65 7.51
CA SER A 49 0.05 -1.71 7.39
C SER A 49 -1.24 -1.06 6.90
N LEU A 50 -1.89 -1.63 5.88
CA LEU A 50 -3.16 -1.11 5.38
C LEU A 50 -4.26 -2.16 5.59
N TRP A 51 -5.41 -1.68 6.02
CA TRP A 51 -6.63 -2.46 6.22
C TRP A 51 -7.72 -2.01 5.25
N GLU A 52 -8.53 -2.95 4.78
CA GLU A 52 -9.71 -2.63 3.97
C GLU A 52 -10.72 -1.84 4.81
N ASN A 53 -11.15 -0.72 4.26
CA ASN A 53 -12.09 0.22 4.84
C ASN A 53 -13.18 0.56 3.82
N LYS A 54 -14.31 1.07 4.30
CA LYS A 54 -15.43 1.51 3.47
C LYS A 54 -15.69 3.00 3.69
N SER A 55 -15.62 3.78 2.62
CA SER A 55 -15.94 5.21 2.66
C SER A 55 -17.43 5.43 2.93
N LYS A 56 -17.80 6.66 3.32
CA LYS A 56 -19.22 7.06 3.48
C LYS A 56 -20.05 6.84 2.20
N ALA A 57 -19.41 6.92 1.04
CA ALA A 57 -20.03 6.67 -0.27
C ALA A 57 -20.06 5.18 -0.66
N GLY A 58 -19.72 4.27 0.25
CA GLY A 58 -19.76 2.82 0.03
C GLY A 58 -18.59 2.24 -0.76
N LYS A 59 -17.61 3.04 -1.18
CA LYS A 59 -16.42 2.57 -1.91
C LYS A 59 -15.39 1.97 -0.95
N ALA A 60 -14.89 0.78 -1.29
CA ALA A 60 -13.79 0.13 -0.59
C ALA A 60 -12.46 0.85 -0.90
N TYR A 61 -11.63 1.01 0.11
CA TYR A 61 -10.28 1.53 0.00
C TYR A 61 -9.40 0.90 1.08
N LEU A 62 -8.08 0.96 0.90
CA LEU A 62 -7.13 0.47 1.89
C LEU A 62 -6.62 1.67 2.67
N GLY A 63 -6.68 1.62 3.99
CA GLY A 63 -6.28 2.74 4.84
C GLY A 63 -5.36 2.27 5.95
N GLY A 64 -4.40 3.12 6.31
CA GLY A 64 -3.51 2.91 7.44
C GLY A 64 -2.66 4.13 7.72
N GLU A 65 -1.73 3.98 8.65
CA GLU A 65 -0.75 5.01 9.00
C GLU A 65 0.65 4.42 8.90
N ASP A 66 1.63 5.25 8.59
CA ASP A 66 3.04 4.86 8.73
C ASP A 66 3.56 5.04 10.16
N ASN A 67 4.84 4.73 10.33
CA ASN A 67 5.55 4.89 11.60
C ASN A 67 5.57 6.34 12.12
N GLU A 68 5.33 7.33 11.26
CA GLU A 68 5.27 8.75 11.60
C GLU A 68 3.82 9.26 11.79
N LYS A 69 2.83 8.35 11.81
CA LYS A 69 1.40 8.65 11.89
C LYS A 69 0.87 9.43 10.68
N GLN A 70 1.58 9.40 9.57
CA GLN A 70 1.08 9.96 8.32
C GLN A 70 0.10 8.98 7.70
N LYS A 71 -1.05 9.49 7.23
CA LYS A 71 -2.09 8.64 6.66
C LYS A 71 -1.70 8.14 5.28
N LEU A 72 -1.83 6.84 5.05
CA LEU A 72 -1.68 6.21 3.75
C LEU A 72 -3.01 5.66 3.28
N VAL A 73 -3.28 5.86 1.99
CA VAL A 73 -4.45 5.31 1.31
C VAL A 73 -4.00 4.52 0.09
N GLY A 74 -4.45 3.27 0.00
CA GLY A 74 -4.26 2.38 -1.12
C GLY A 74 -5.54 2.18 -1.92
N PHE A 75 -5.43 2.20 -3.25
CA PHE A 75 -6.53 1.85 -4.15
C PHE A 75 -6.12 0.70 -5.05
N PHE A 76 -6.99 -0.30 -5.19
CA PHE A 76 -6.89 -1.27 -6.27
C PHE A 76 -7.17 -0.55 -7.59
N ASN A 77 -6.29 -0.71 -8.56
CA ASN A 77 -6.45 -0.20 -9.91
C ASN A 77 -6.88 -1.36 -10.80
N ASP A 78 -8.03 -1.19 -11.46
CA ASP A 78 -8.61 -2.16 -12.41
C ASP A 78 -7.74 -2.40 -13.66
N LYS A 79 -6.68 -1.60 -13.87
CA LYS A 79 -5.68 -1.86 -14.91
C LYS A 79 -4.79 -3.04 -14.51
N THR A 80 -5.38 -4.23 -14.51
CA THR A 80 -4.67 -5.50 -14.62
C THR A 80 -3.93 -5.50 -15.96
N GLN A 81 -2.62 -5.17 -15.96
CA GLN A 81 -1.78 -5.54 -17.09
C GLN A 81 -1.73 -7.07 -17.12
N ASN A 82 -2.53 -7.69 -18.01
CA ASN A 82 -2.57 -9.13 -18.29
C ASN A 82 -3.08 -10.04 -17.14
N GLY A 83 -4.08 -9.56 -16.37
CA GLY A 83 -5.07 -10.45 -15.75
C GLY A 83 -4.62 -11.40 -14.64
N LYS A 84 -3.42 -11.24 -14.05
CA LYS A 84 -2.98 -12.15 -12.99
C LYS A 84 -3.25 -11.65 -11.57
N TYR A 85 -3.12 -10.34 -11.30
CA TYR A 85 -3.34 -9.77 -9.96
C TYR A 85 -3.70 -8.26 -10.02
N PRO A 86 -4.51 -7.74 -9.08
CA PRO A 86 -4.84 -6.32 -9.05
C PRO A 86 -3.62 -5.47 -8.68
N ALA A 87 -3.38 -4.39 -9.43
CA ALA A 87 -2.32 -3.43 -9.11
C ALA A 87 -2.81 -2.50 -8.00
N ILE A 88 -1.99 -2.22 -6.97
CA ILE A 88 -2.37 -1.33 -5.88
C ILE A 88 -1.56 -0.07 -5.96
N ARG A 89 -2.19 1.09 -5.82
CA ARG A 89 -1.49 2.36 -5.73
C ARG A 89 -1.68 2.94 -4.33
N VAL A 90 -0.59 3.10 -3.61
CA VAL A 90 -0.55 3.68 -2.25
C VAL A 90 0.00 5.10 -2.33
N TYR A 91 -0.66 6.02 -1.64
CA TYR A 91 -0.29 7.43 -1.54
C TYR A 91 -0.43 7.92 -0.11
N TYR A 92 0.36 8.92 0.26
CA TYR A 92 0.06 9.73 1.43
C TYR A 92 -1.22 10.52 1.17
N SER A 93 -2.17 10.44 2.10
CA SER A 93 -3.33 11.32 2.09
C SER A 93 -2.88 12.66 2.64
N GLU A 94 -2.97 13.72 1.84
CA GLU A 94 -2.84 15.08 2.37
C GLU A 94 -3.87 15.25 3.48
N SER A 95 -3.40 15.52 4.70
CA SER A 95 -4.26 15.99 5.79
C SER A 95 -4.76 17.37 5.38
N LYS A 96 -6.03 17.44 4.96
CA LYS A 96 -6.77 18.70 4.87
C LYS A 96 -7.09 19.24 6.25
#